data_AF-K6Z5D4-F1
#
_entry.id   AF-K6Z5D4-F1
#
_cell.length_a   1.000
_cell.length_b   1.000
_cell.length_c   1.000
_cell.angle_alpha   90.00
_cell.angle_beta   90.00
_cell.angle_gamma   90.00
#
_symmetry.space_group_name_H-M   'P 1'
#
loop_
_entity.id
_entity.type
_entity.pdbx_description
1 polymer ?
#
loop_
_entity_poly.entity_id
_entity_poly.type
_entity_poly.pdbx_seq_one_letter_code
_entity_poly.pdbx_strand_id
1 'polypeptide(L)'
;MLVFAIAMTFFIGLIVPQTTRSIDPIFQVRATELAQSLINEISSKSFDEHSSRNASERCGDGTAPACTLPNALGPDSESRSAYNDVDDFEGLDERDGNILSATGSTIGINGRNLYQGFRASVSVFYDADLDGSNDGAVGAAKLITVRVTTPSSEEVVFSTYRYNY
;
A
#
# COMPACT_ATOMS: atom_id res chain seq x y z
N MET A 1 -50.78 23.75 16.24
CA MET A 1 -49.72 22.83 16.69
C MET A 1 -49.33 21.76 15.66
N LEU A 2 -50.00 21.67 14.50
CA LEU A 2 -49.68 20.72 13.43
C LEU A 2 -48.40 21.09 12.64
N VAL A 3 -48.23 22.39 12.37
CA VAL A 3 -47.11 22.91 11.56
C VAL A 3 -45.76 22.73 12.27
N PHE A 4 -45.73 22.91 13.58
CA PHE A 4 -44.52 22.70 14.39
C PHE A 4 -44.10 21.23 14.42
N ALA A 5 -45.06 20.30 14.49
CA ALA A 5 -44.79 18.87 14.45
C ALA A 5 -44.17 18.45 13.10
N ILE A 6 -44.75 18.91 11.99
CA ILE A 6 -44.26 18.61 10.63
C ILE A 6 -42.85 19.18 10.41
N ALA A 7 -42.61 20.42 10.85
CA ALA A 7 -41.28 21.03 10.79
C ALA A 7 -40.25 20.22 11.60
N MET A 8 -40.60 19.80 12.82
CA MET A 8 -39.69 19.05 13.67
C MET A 8 -39.39 17.63 13.14
N THR A 9 -40.35 16.97 12.49
CA THR A 9 -40.11 15.67 11.81
C THR A 9 -39.15 15.82 10.63
N PHE A 10 -39.27 16.89 9.86
CA PHE A 10 -38.33 17.20 8.77
C PHE A 10 -36.92 17.50 9.29
N PHE A 11 -36.82 18.30 10.35
CA PHE A 11 -35.53 18.63 10.98
C PHE A 11 -34.84 17.38 11.56
N ILE A 12 -35.58 16.52 12.28
CA ILE A 12 -35.03 15.28 12.84
C ILE A 12 -34.64 14.32 11.72
N GLY A 13 -35.41 14.22 10.63
CA GLY A 13 -35.10 13.37 9.48
C GLY A 13 -33.82 13.76 8.73
N LEU A 14 -33.45 15.05 8.73
CA LEU A 14 -32.23 15.56 8.09
C LEU A 14 -31.00 15.56 9.00
N ILE A 15 -31.18 15.67 10.32
CA ILE A 15 -30.07 15.76 11.30
C ILE A 15 -29.59 14.37 11.76
N VAL A 16 -30.50 13.39 11.88
CA VAL A 16 -30.16 12.05 12.40
C VAL A 16 -29.16 11.26 11.54
N PRO A 17 -29.13 11.31 10.19
CA PRO A 17 -28.16 10.53 9.43
C PRO A 17 -26.72 11.09 9.44
N GLN A 18 -26.44 12.23 10.08
CA GLN A 18 -25.10 12.84 10.08
C GLN A 18 -24.15 12.34 11.17
N THR A 19 -24.63 11.65 12.21
CA THR A 19 -23.77 11.28 13.36
C THR A 19 -23.01 9.97 13.16
N THR A 20 -23.44 9.09 12.26
CA THR A 20 -22.79 7.79 12.03
C THR A 20 -21.56 7.85 11.11
N ARG A 21 -21.32 8.98 10.41
CA ARG A 21 -20.16 9.17 9.51
C ARG A 21 -18.99 9.96 10.11
N SER A 22 -18.97 10.20 11.43
CA SER A 22 -17.97 11.10 12.01
C SER A 22 -16.58 10.48 12.20
N ILE A 23 -16.47 9.15 12.20
CA ILE A 23 -15.21 8.42 12.43
C ILE A 23 -14.55 7.99 11.10
N ASP A 24 -15.32 7.80 10.04
CA ASP A 24 -14.82 7.40 8.71
C ASP A 24 -13.70 8.33 8.18
N PRO A 25 -13.78 9.68 8.33
CA PRO A 25 -12.70 10.56 7.89
C PRO A 25 -11.36 10.28 8.59
N ILE A 26 -11.38 9.88 9.86
CA ILE A 26 -10.16 9.56 10.61
C ILE A 26 -9.53 8.27 10.07
N PHE A 27 -10.34 7.25 9.78
CA PHE A 27 -9.82 6.00 9.19
C PHE A 27 -9.27 6.22 7.79
N GLN A 28 -9.93 7.07 7.00
CA GLN A 28 -9.46 7.41 5.66
C GLN A 28 -8.10 8.15 5.69
N VAL A 29 -7.93 9.12 6.59
CA VAL A 29 -6.64 9.82 6.76
C VAL A 29 -5.54 8.84 7.14
N ARG A 30 -5.79 7.95 8.12
CA ARG A 30 -4.81 6.94 8.53
C ARG A 30 -4.48 5.94 7.44
N ALA A 31 -5.49 5.46 6.71
CA ALA A 31 -5.27 4.55 5.59
C ALA A 31 -4.43 5.22 4.49
N THR A 32 -4.66 6.51 4.25
CA THR A 32 -3.89 7.31 3.29
C THR A 32 -2.44 7.50 3.75
N GLU A 33 -2.21 7.84 5.01
CA GLU A 33 -0.86 7.97 5.57
C GLU A 33 -0.09 6.65 5.51
N LEU A 34 -0.74 5.53 5.84
CA LEU A 34 -0.13 4.20 5.73
C LEU A 34 0.22 3.84 4.29
N ALA A 35 -0.71 4.04 3.35
CA ALA A 35 -0.49 3.75 1.95
C ALA A 35 0.65 4.59 1.37
N GLN A 36 0.69 5.90 1.68
CA GLN A 36 1.77 6.80 1.26
C GLN A 36 3.11 6.40 1.88
N SER A 37 3.13 6.02 3.16
CA SER A 37 4.35 5.53 3.81
C SER A 37 4.90 4.29 3.12
N LEU A 38 4.04 3.30 2.82
CA LEU A 38 4.43 2.07 2.13
C LEU A 38 4.92 2.36 0.70
N ILE A 39 4.20 3.20 -0.06
CA ILE A 39 4.62 3.60 -1.42
C ILE A 39 6.01 4.25 -1.38
N ASN A 40 6.25 5.17 -0.43
CA ASN A 40 7.53 5.84 -0.30
C ASN A 40 8.65 4.88 0.12
N GLU A 41 8.34 3.90 0.97
CA GLU A 41 9.28 2.86 1.35
C GLU A 41 9.65 1.99 0.14
N ILE A 42 8.66 1.39 -0.53
CA ILE A 42 8.87 0.47 -1.66
C ILE A 42 9.60 1.20 -2.80
N SER A 43 9.12 2.38 -3.20
CA SER A 43 9.75 3.14 -4.30
C SER A 43 11.18 3.59 -3.99
N SER A 44 11.60 3.60 -2.72
CA SER A 44 12.96 3.93 -2.32
C SER A 44 13.97 2.78 -2.49
N LYS A 45 13.49 1.56 -2.73
CA LYS A 45 14.29 0.34 -2.90
C LYS A 45 14.88 0.21 -4.30
N SER A 46 15.85 -0.71 -4.47
CA SER A 46 16.34 -1.11 -5.79
C SER A 46 15.19 -1.71 -6.62
N PHE A 47 15.35 -1.71 -7.94
CA PHE A 47 14.33 -2.28 -8.82
C PHE A 47 14.19 -3.80 -8.65
N ASP A 48 15.29 -4.48 -8.31
CA ASP A 48 15.50 -5.93 -8.31
C ASP A 48 16.79 -6.19 -7.51
N GLU A 49 17.01 -7.41 -7.04
CA GLU A 49 18.17 -7.80 -6.25
C GLU A 49 19.48 -7.67 -7.04
N HIS A 50 19.39 -7.78 -8.37
CA HIS A 50 20.50 -7.58 -9.29
C HIS A 50 20.63 -6.13 -9.79
N SER A 51 19.87 -5.19 -9.23
CA SER A 51 19.94 -3.76 -9.56
C SER A 51 20.56 -2.96 -8.41
N SER A 52 21.64 -2.23 -8.69
CA SER A 52 22.32 -1.40 -7.68
C SER A 52 21.99 0.07 -7.81
N ARG A 53 21.34 0.62 -6.79
CA ARG A 53 21.02 2.06 -6.71
C ARG A 53 22.27 2.95 -6.65
N ASN A 54 23.39 2.41 -6.16
CA ASN A 54 24.64 3.17 -5.97
C ASN A 54 25.59 3.07 -7.17
N ALA A 55 25.53 1.97 -7.94
CA ALA A 55 26.46 1.70 -9.03
C ALA A 55 25.86 1.91 -10.43
N SER A 56 24.59 2.37 -10.53
CA SER A 56 23.85 2.44 -11.82
C SER A 56 23.82 1.11 -12.58
N GLU A 57 23.88 -0.01 -11.85
CA GLU A 57 23.77 -1.34 -12.42
C GLU A 57 22.30 -1.71 -12.51
N ARG A 58 21.87 -2.10 -13.71
CA ARG A 58 20.50 -2.45 -14.04
C ARG A 58 20.45 -3.94 -14.32
N CYS A 59 19.56 -4.67 -13.66
CA CYS A 59 19.38 -6.08 -13.97
C CYS A 59 19.06 -6.25 -15.46
N GLY A 60 19.60 -7.30 -16.08
CA GLY A 60 19.44 -7.60 -17.49
C GLY A 60 20.19 -6.70 -18.47
N ASP A 61 21.01 -5.74 -18.01
CA ASP A 61 21.82 -4.87 -18.87
C ASP A 61 23.29 -5.32 -18.93
N GLY A 62 23.89 -5.32 -20.14
CA GLY A 62 25.30 -5.64 -20.36
C GLY A 62 25.76 -6.97 -19.77
N THR A 63 26.58 -6.89 -18.71
CA THR A 63 27.12 -8.06 -17.99
C THR A 63 26.41 -8.32 -16.66
N ALA A 64 25.40 -7.52 -16.30
CA ALA A 64 24.64 -7.71 -15.07
C ALA A 64 23.81 -9.00 -15.15
N PRO A 65 23.54 -9.66 -14.03
CA PRO A 65 22.62 -10.79 -14.00
C PRO A 65 21.22 -10.40 -14.51
N ALA A 66 20.45 -11.38 -14.99
CA ALA A 66 19.08 -11.16 -15.42
C ALA A 66 18.20 -10.77 -14.22
N CYS A 67 17.18 -9.93 -14.46
CA CYS A 67 16.18 -9.61 -13.45
C CYS A 67 15.38 -10.84 -13.02
N THR A 68 14.79 -10.78 -11.83
CA THR A 68 13.86 -11.77 -11.31
C THR A 68 12.70 -12.00 -12.27
N LEU A 69 12.42 -13.27 -12.53
CA LEU A 69 11.35 -13.69 -13.43
C LEU A 69 9.98 -13.31 -12.83
N PRO A 70 8.95 -13.02 -13.66
CA PRO A 70 7.63 -12.60 -13.17
C PRO A 70 6.97 -13.56 -12.18
N ASN A 71 7.25 -14.87 -12.29
CA ASN A 71 6.71 -15.90 -11.40
C ASN A 71 7.56 -16.15 -10.14
N ALA A 72 8.69 -15.46 -10.02
CA ALA A 72 9.62 -15.53 -8.91
C ALA A 72 9.66 -14.23 -8.09
N LEU A 73 8.89 -13.19 -8.49
CA LEU A 73 8.73 -11.96 -7.70
C LEU A 73 8.20 -12.31 -6.31
N GLY A 74 8.78 -11.65 -5.31
CA GLY A 74 8.48 -11.89 -3.90
C GLY A 74 9.76 -11.93 -3.07
N PRO A 75 9.64 -12.20 -1.76
CA PRO A 75 10.79 -12.27 -0.86
C PRO A 75 11.77 -13.40 -1.21
N ASP A 76 13.06 -13.09 -1.23
CA ASP A 76 14.17 -14.03 -1.47
C ASP A 76 14.52 -14.91 -0.24
N SER A 77 13.50 -15.54 0.35
CA SER A 77 13.61 -16.23 1.66
C SER A 77 14.03 -15.31 2.82
N GLU A 78 13.78 -14.02 2.65
CA GLU A 78 14.08 -12.99 3.64
C GLU A 78 12.83 -12.51 4.40
N SER A 79 13.05 -11.79 5.50
CA SER A 79 11.99 -11.19 6.31
C SER A 79 11.79 -9.72 5.96
N ARG A 80 10.62 -9.17 6.30
CA ARG A 80 10.23 -7.77 6.04
C ARG A 80 11.29 -6.70 6.38
N SER A 81 12.11 -6.96 7.40
CA SER A 81 13.19 -6.06 7.85
C SER A 81 14.43 -6.06 6.96
N ALA A 82 14.60 -7.12 6.17
CA ALA A 82 15.73 -7.28 5.26
C ALA A 82 15.41 -6.78 3.84
N TYR A 83 14.11 -6.61 3.51
CA TYR A 83 13.65 -6.25 2.16
C TYR A 83 14.48 -5.12 1.56
N ASN A 84 15.09 -5.40 0.43
CA ASN A 84 16.14 -4.58 -0.15
C ASN A 84 15.77 -4.06 -1.54
N ASP A 85 14.87 -4.74 -2.24
CA ASP A 85 14.34 -4.34 -3.54
C ASP A 85 12.81 -4.14 -3.53
N VAL A 86 12.22 -3.96 -4.70
CA VAL A 86 10.79 -3.64 -4.86
C VAL A 86 9.92 -4.89 -4.83
N ASP A 87 10.38 -5.99 -5.42
CA ASP A 87 9.62 -7.23 -5.55
C ASP A 87 9.59 -8.09 -4.30
N ASP A 88 10.48 -7.85 -3.34
CA ASP A 88 10.33 -8.35 -1.97
C ASP A 88 8.94 -8.07 -1.35
N PHE A 89 8.28 -7.00 -1.80
CA PHE A 89 6.96 -6.61 -1.30
C PHE A 89 5.80 -7.29 -2.04
N GLU A 90 6.05 -8.06 -3.11
CA GLU A 90 5.00 -8.78 -3.81
C GLU A 90 4.29 -9.75 -2.86
N GLY A 91 2.96 -9.65 -2.80
CA GLY A 91 2.13 -10.48 -1.94
C GLY A 91 2.18 -10.12 -0.44
N LEU A 92 2.76 -8.98 -0.04
CA LEU A 92 2.67 -8.50 1.34
C LEU A 92 1.19 -8.38 1.75
N ASP A 93 0.82 -8.96 2.90
CA ASP A 93 -0.52 -8.87 3.51
C ASP A 93 -0.40 -8.75 5.03
N GLU A 94 -0.27 -7.52 5.51
CA GLU A 94 -0.15 -7.19 6.94
C GLU A 94 -1.49 -6.76 7.53
N ARG A 95 -1.72 -7.13 8.79
CA ARG A 95 -2.97 -6.86 9.51
C ARG A 95 -2.71 -6.44 10.93
N ASP A 96 -3.58 -5.57 11.44
CA ASP A 96 -3.62 -5.21 12.85
C ASP A 96 -2.23 -4.82 13.38
N GLY A 97 -1.71 -5.56 14.38
CA GLY A 97 -0.43 -5.29 15.05
C GLY A 97 0.81 -5.67 14.25
N ASN A 98 0.62 -6.36 13.12
CA ASN A 98 1.70 -6.75 12.23
C ASN A 98 2.02 -5.66 11.21
N ILE A 99 1.22 -4.58 11.16
CA ILE A 99 1.55 -3.40 10.36
C ILE A 99 2.67 -2.66 11.09
N LEU A 100 3.88 -2.76 10.55
CA LEU A 100 5.10 -2.19 11.11
C LEU A 100 5.50 -0.92 10.35
N SER A 101 6.34 -0.09 10.98
CA SER A 101 7.05 0.98 10.26
C SER A 101 8.07 0.38 9.29
N ALA A 102 8.58 1.22 8.38
CA ALA A 102 9.70 0.88 7.49
C ALA A 102 10.97 0.40 8.23
N THR A 103 11.06 0.63 9.54
CA THR A 103 12.17 0.18 10.41
C THR A 103 11.83 -1.07 11.22
N GLY A 104 10.66 -1.68 11.00
CA GLY A 104 10.18 -2.86 11.72
C GLY A 104 9.65 -2.57 13.14
N SER A 105 9.39 -1.31 13.48
CA SER A 105 8.81 -0.95 14.79
C SER A 105 7.29 -1.04 14.75
N THR A 106 6.68 -1.43 15.87
CA THR A 106 5.22 -1.30 16.03
C THR A 106 4.82 0.18 16.01
N ILE A 107 3.70 0.47 15.36
CA ILE A 107 3.16 1.83 15.25
C ILE A 107 2.03 1.99 16.25
N GLY A 108 2.30 2.66 17.37
CA GLY A 108 1.32 2.83 18.42
C GLY A 108 1.47 4.11 19.23
N ILE A 109 0.37 4.55 19.83
CA ILE A 109 0.32 5.70 20.73
C ILE A 109 -0.07 5.18 22.11
N ASN A 110 0.71 5.49 23.14
CA ASN A 110 0.48 5.04 24.53
C ASN A 110 0.31 3.52 24.67
N GLY A 111 1.09 2.74 23.89
CA GLY A 111 1.04 1.26 23.92
C GLY A 111 -0.17 0.64 23.21
N ARG A 112 -1.00 1.43 22.52
CA ARG A 112 -2.08 0.91 21.66
C ARG A 112 -1.68 0.97 20.19
N ASN A 113 -1.92 -0.11 19.48
CA ASN A 113 -1.73 -0.19 18.04
C ASN A 113 -2.64 0.80 17.32
N LEU A 114 -2.05 1.65 16.48
CA LEU A 114 -2.76 2.67 15.72
C LEU A 114 -3.59 2.09 14.56
N TYR A 115 -3.15 0.95 14.02
CA TYR A 115 -3.69 0.28 12.84
C TYR A 115 -4.49 -0.99 13.17
N GLN A 116 -4.98 -1.11 14.40
CA GLN A 116 -5.92 -2.19 14.74
C GLN A 116 -7.17 -2.11 13.85
N GLY A 117 -7.53 -3.23 13.21
CA GLY A 117 -8.62 -3.36 12.26
C GLY A 117 -8.27 -2.96 10.82
N PHE A 118 -7.04 -2.53 10.55
CA PHE A 118 -6.57 -2.25 9.19
C PHE A 118 -5.91 -3.50 8.60
N ARG A 119 -5.94 -3.56 7.26
CA ARG A 119 -5.18 -4.51 6.45
C ARG A 119 -4.45 -3.74 5.37
N ALA A 120 -3.15 -3.98 5.21
CA ALA A 120 -2.35 -3.42 4.14
C ALA A 120 -1.86 -4.57 3.25
N SER A 121 -2.19 -4.51 1.96
CA SER A 121 -1.67 -5.46 0.98
C SER A 121 -0.93 -4.76 -0.15
N VAL A 122 0.13 -5.39 -0.64
CA VAL A 122 0.94 -4.88 -1.74
C VAL A 122 0.93 -5.90 -2.87
N SER A 123 0.84 -5.38 -4.10
CA SER A 123 1.12 -6.15 -5.30
C SER A 123 2.13 -5.40 -6.18
N VAL A 124 3.06 -6.15 -6.75
CA VAL A 124 4.14 -5.73 -7.62
C VAL A 124 4.19 -6.71 -8.78
N PHE A 125 4.09 -6.20 -9.99
CA PHE A 125 4.29 -6.99 -11.21
C PHE A 125 4.88 -6.14 -12.31
N TYR A 126 5.44 -6.78 -13.34
CA TYR A 126 5.94 -6.10 -14.53
C TYR A 126 4.79 -5.56 -15.38
N ASP A 127 4.90 -4.29 -15.75
CA ASP A 127 3.95 -3.54 -16.58
C ASP A 127 4.78 -2.54 -17.39
N ALA A 128 5.35 -3.00 -18.50
CA ALA A 128 6.25 -2.25 -19.35
C ALA A 128 5.53 -1.29 -20.31
N ASP A 129 4.27 -1.58 -20.65
CA ASP A 129 3.44 -0.73 -21.50
C ASP A 129 2.57 0.27 -20.71
N LEU A 130 2.61 0.19 -19.37
CA LEU A 130 1.99 1.09 -18.41
C LEU A 130 0.46 1.08 -18.49
N ASP A 131 -0.11 -0.08 -18.81
CA ASP A 131 -1.55 -0.24 -19.00
C ASP A 131 -2.30 -0.68 -17.71
N GLY A 132 -1.55 -1.01 -16.66
CA GLY A 132 -2.08 -1.47 -15.37
C GLY A 132 -2.28 -2.97 -15.26
N SER A 133 -1.86 -3.74 -16.26
CA SER A 133 -2.00 -5.20 -16.35
C SER A 133 -0.64 -5.88 -16.22
N ASN A 134 -0.65 -7.12 -15.74
CA ASN A 134 0.57 -7.90 -15.62
C ASN A 134 0.98 -8.47 -16.99
N ASP A 135 2.16 -8.07 -17.46
CA ASP A 135 2.72 -8.51 -18.74
C ASP A 135 3.13 -10.00 -18.75
N GLY A 136 3.39 -10.58 -17.57
CA GLY A 136 3.90 -11.95 -17.44
C GLY A 136 5.30 -12.13 -18.04
N ALA A 137 6.01 -11.05 -18.33
CA ALA A 137 7.37 -11.03 -18.86
C ALA A 137 8.21 -9.98 -18.12
N VAL A 138 9.54 -10.17 -18.08
CA VAL A 138 10.45 -9.18 -17.51
C VAL A 138 10.35 -7.88 -18.33
N GLY A 139 10.05 -6.79 -17.63
CA GLY A 139 9.84 -5.47 -18.22
C GLY A 139 10.75 -4.40 -17.60
N ALA A 140 10.83 -3.24 -18.25
CA ALA A 140 11.61 -2.10 -17.75
C ALA A 140 10.92 -1.33 -16.61
N ALA A 141 9.67 -1.68 -16.28
CA ALA A 141 8.89 -1.07 -15.23
C ALA A 141 8.11 -2.14 -14.44
N LYS A 142 8.01 -1.92 -13.13
CA LYS A 142 7.15 -2.66 -12.20
C LYS A 142 6.06 -1.70 -11.71
N LEU A 143 4.80 -2.14 -11.77
CA LEU A 143 3.67 -1.44 -11.15
C LEU A 143 3.53 -1.89 -9.70
N ILE A 144 3.67 -0.94 -8.78
CA ILE A 144 3.46 -1.16 -7.35
C ILE A 144 2.06 -0.67 -7.01
N THR A 145 1.24 -1.53 -6.43
CA THR A 145 -0.10 -1.21 -5.93
C THR A 145 -0.19 -1.50 -4.44
N VAL A 146 -0.47 -0.48 -3.64
CA VAL A 146 -0.72 -0.59 -2.21
C VAL A 146 -2.21 -0.39 -1.95
N ARG A 147 -2.83 -1.36 -1.28
CA ARG A 147 -4.24 -1.34 -0.88
C ARG A 147 -4.34 -1.40 0.63
N VAL A 148 -4.98 -0.40 1.22
CA VAL A 148 -5.25 -0.35 2.66
C VAL A 148 -6.75 -0.44 2.89
N THR A 149 -7.20 -1.52 3.53
CA THR A 149 -8.58 -1.71 3.96
C THR A 149 -8.73 -1.19 5.39
N THR A 150 -9.71 -0.31 5.60
CA THR A 150 -10.06 0.27 6.90
C THR A 150 -10.89 -0.71 7.74
N PRO A 151 -11.04 -0.46 9.06
CA PRO A 151 -11.96 -1.23 9.90
C PRO A 151 -13.44 -1.17 9.45
N SER A 152 -13.82 -0.13 8.70
CA SER A 152 -15.15 0.02 8.09
C SER A 152 -15.31 -0.73 6.76
N SER A 153 -14.31 -1.53 6.36
CA SER A 153 -14.26 -2.25 5.07
C SER A 153 -14.21 -1.34 3.84
N GLU A 154 -13.77 -0.09 4.01
CA GLU A 154 -13.47 0.80 2.89
C GLU A 154 -12.03 0.59 2.45
N GLU A 155 -11.75 0.81 1.16
CA GLU A 155 -10.41 0.62 0.61
C GLU A 155 -9.84 1.93 0.08
N VAL A 156 -8.58 2.17 0.42
CA VAL A 156 -7.76 3.22 -0.14
C VAL A 156 -6.66 2.56 -0.96
N VAL A 157 -6.56 2.92 -2.24
CA VAL A 157 -5.62 2.32 -3.19
C VAL A 157 -4.70 3.40 -3.73
N PHE A 158 -3.40 3.12 -3.70
CA PHE A 158 -2.36 3.93 -4.33
C PHE A 158 -1.54 3.06 -5.26
N SER A 159 -1.11 3.62 -6.38
CA SER A 159 -0.22 2.94 -7.31
C SER A 159 0.87 3.87 -7.80
N THR A 160 2.05 3.30 -8.07
CA THR A 160 3.18 4.00 -8.66
C THR A 160 4.02 3.05 -9.50
N TYR A 161 4.81 3.60 -10.40
CA TYR A 161 5.74 2.84 -11.22
C TYR A 161 7.16 2.96 -10.71
N ARG A 162 7.86 1.84 -10.63
CA ARG A 162 9.32 1.79 -10.49
C ARG A 162 9.92 1.34 -11.80
N TYR A 163 10.83 2.15 -12.34
CA TYR A 163 11.58 1.81 -13.54
C TYR A 163 12.93 1.21 -13.19
N ASN A 164 13.43 0.31 -14.04
CA ASN A 164 14.81 -0.16 -14.01
C ASN A 164 15.71 0.92 -14.63
N TYR A 165 16.29 1.80 -13.82
CA TYR A 165 17.21 2.88 -14.24
C TYR A 165 18.48 2.89 -13.39
#